data_AF-A0A8X6MQ24-F1
#
_entry.id   AF-A0A8X6MQ24-F1
#
_cell.length_a   1.000
_cell.length_b   1.000
_cell.length_c   1.000
_cell.angle_alpha   90.00
_cell.angle_beta   90.00
_cell.angle_gamma   90.00
#
_symmetry.space_group_name_H-M   'P 1'
#
loop_
_entity.id
_entity.type
_entity.pdbx_description
1 polymer ?
#
loop_
_entity_poly.entity_id
_entity_poly.type
_entity_poly.pdbx_seq_one_letter_code
_entity_poly.pdbx_strand_id
1 'polypeptide(L)'
;MFHSDTNEECNLRSSGSDTDISTNEYYIESDDDSDFLSCRDWKPLCLDNVPPAHLRFPFQLTQVGALVDTSNFTQETEYFDLFFDSNLLLTFTIETNRSAQQCILSQTIKLKSRVKWWVPTNESEIKIFHALYILQGIVKKPAVEIFWLRKECVKTAFFRNIMTYHRFQITKKYLHFVNNEDIDLL
;
A
#
# COMPACT_ATOMS: atom_id res chain seq x y z
N MET A 1 -6.17 -28.11 57.88
CA MET A 1 -6.21 -29.57 57.69
C MET A 1 -6.57 -29.77 56.21
N PHE A 2 -5.60 -29.71 55.28
CA PHE A 2 -4.76 -30.83 54.78
C PHE A 2 -5.63 -31.95 54.14
N HIS A 3 -5.51 -32.45 52.90
CA HIS A 3 -4.53 -32.47 51.77
C HIS A 3 -5.30 -32.78 50.43
N SER A 4 -4.91 -32.32 49.22
CA SER A 4 -4.11 -33.00 48.13
C SER A 4 -4.32 -34.52 47.97
N ASP A 5 -4.33 -35.21 46.82
CA ASP A 5 -4.28 -35.04 45.35
C ASP A 5 -4.62 -36.44 44.76
N THR A 6 -5.04 -36.59 43.48
CA THR A 6 -4.46 -37.60 42.52
C THR A 6 -5.18 -37.65 41.16
N ASN A 7 -4.32 -37.55 40.13
CA ASN A 7 -4.40 -37.86 38.69
C ASN A 7 -5.36 -38.95 38.19
N GLU A 8 -5.95 -38.71 37.02
CA GLU A 8 -6.00 -39.70 35.92
C GLU A 8 -5.54 -39.07 34.59
N GLU A 9 -4.52 -39.70 34.00
CA GLU A 9 -3.95 -39.41 32.69
C GLU A 9 -4.89 -39.86 31.57
N CYS A 10 -4.99 -39.09 30.49
CA CYS A 10 -5.34 -39.63 29.17
C CYS A 10 -4.22 -39.25 28.19
N ASN A 11 -3.21 -40.11 28.14
CA ASN A 11 -2.22 -40.16 27.07
C ASN A 11 -2.90 -40.67 25.79
N LEU A 12 -3.10 -39.78 24.80
CA LEU A 12 -3.22 -40.17 23.40
C LEU A 12 -2.11 -39.48 22.60
N ARG A 13 -1.04 -40.24 22.39
CA ARG A 13 -0.03 -39.95 21.37
C ARG A 13 -0.55 -40.42 20.02
N SER A 14 -0.73 -39.48 19.09
CA SER A 14 -0.56 -39.66 17.65
C SER A 14 -0.22 -38.28 17.10
N SER A 15 1.07 -37.93 17.03
CA SER A 15 1.89 -38.04 15.82
C SER A 15 1.29 -37.29 14.63
N GLY A 16 1.31 -35.96 14.71
CA GLY A 16 1.31 -35.05 13.58
C GLY A 16 2.39 -34.00 13.85
N SER A 17 3.38 -33.89 12.98
CA SER A 17 4.50 -32.97 13.10
C SER A 17 4.04 -31.53 12.87
N ASP A 18 3.80 -30.79 13.94
CA ASP A 18 3.59 -29.34 13.88
C ASP A 18 4.94 -28.61 13.94
N THR A 19 5.71 -28.74 12.86
CA THR A 19 6.84 -27.90 12.47
C THR A 19 6.79 -27.86 10.94
N ASP A 20 6.46 -26.75 10.28
CA ASP A 20 7.34 -25.60 10.19
C ASP A 20 6.60 -24.26 10.22
N ILE A 21 6.72 -23.59 11.37
CA ILE A 21 6.78 -22.13 11.40
C ILE A 21 8.09 -21.76 10.71
N SER A 22 8.04 -21.29 9.46
CA SER A 22 9.10 -20.43 8.94
C SER A 22 9.01 -19.12 9.71
N THR A 23 9.78 -19.08 10.80
CA THR A 23 10.07 -17.93 11.63
C THR A 23 10.86 -16.93 10.80
N ASN A 24 10.20 -16.26 9.85
CA ASN A 24 10.54 -14.87 9.61
C ASN A 24 9.75 -14.09 10.65
N GLU A 25 10.44 -13.75 11.74
CA GLU A 25 10.07 -12.62 12.58
C GLU A 25 9.55 -11.51 11.65
N TYR A 26 8.28 -11.13 11.85
CA TYR A 26 7.78 -9.87 11.33
C TYR A 26 8.56 -8.78 12.07
N TYR A 27 9.75 -8.47 11.56
CA TYR A 27 10.41 -7.21 11.85
C TYR A 27 9.52 -6.14 11.26
N ILE A 28 8.67 -5.57 12.12
CA ILE A 28 8.05 -4.28 11.89
C ILE A 28 9.22 -3.30 11.88
N GLU A 29 9.76 -3.00 10.69
CA GLU A 29 10.53 -1.78 10.51
C GLU A 29 9.55 -0.65 10.80
N SER A 30 9.81 0.10 11.87
CA SER A 30 9.28 1.44 12.02
C SER A 30 9.70 2.20 10.76
N ASP A 31 8.73 2.52 9.90
CA ASP A 31 8.95 3.54 8.88
C ASP A 31 9.45 4.77 9.64
N ASP A 32 10.70 5.15 9.38
CA ASP A 32 11.27 6.38 9.93
C ASP A 32 10.54 7.52 9.23
N ASP A 33 9.39 7.91 9.78
CA ASP A 33 8.56 9.04 9.35
C ASP A 33 9.27 10.40 9.53
N SER A 34 10.59 10.40 9.76
CA SER A 34 11.41 11.60 9.99
C SER A 34 11.28 12.62 8.84
N ASP A 35 11.10 12.16 7.60
CA ASP A 35 10.86 13.00 6.42
C ASP A 35 9.47 13.68 6.41
N PHE A 36 8.47 13.08 7.07
CA PHE A 36 7.10 13.63 7.12
C PHE A 36 6.88 14.62 8.28
N LEU A 37 7.87 14.77 9.17
CA LEU A 37 7.77 15.72 10.28
C LEU A 37 7.76 17.18 9.80
N SER A 38 8.44 17.49 8.70
CA SER A 38 8.43 18.86 8.13
C SER A 38 7.06 19.29 7.61
N CYS A 39 6.23 18.34 7.15
CA CYS A 39 4.89 18.62 6.64
C CYS A 39 3.86 18.92 7.76
N ARG A 40 4.23 18.74 9.03
CA ARG A 40 3.36 18.94 10.21
C ARG A 40 3.57 20.28 10.91
N ASP A 41 4.37 21.18 10.35
CA ASP A 41 4.52 22.55 10.87
C ASP A 41 3.29 23.40 10.52
N TRP A 42 2.22 23.23 11.30
CA TRP A 42 1.05 24.09 11.25
C TRP A 42 1.44 25.52 11.65
N LYS A 43 1.53 26.42 10.67
CA LYS A 43 1.72 27.84 10.94
C LYS A 43 0.38 28.47 11.33
N PRO A 44 0.29 29.22 12.44
CA PRO A 44 -0.92 29.96 12.77
C PRO A 44 -1.22 30.96 11.65
N LEU A 45 -2.47 30.99 11.21
CA LEU A 45 -2.94 32.00 10.26
C LEU A 45 -2.84 33.37 10.92
N CYS A 46 -2.12 34.29 10.31
CA CYS A 46 -2.09 35.69 10.73
C CYS A 46 -3.46 36.32 10.45
N LEU A 47 -4.29 36.46 11.49
CA LEU A 47 -5.65 36.99 11.38
C LEU A 47 -5.69 38.47 10.98
N ASP A 48 -4.57 39.18 11.13
CA ASP A 48 -4.44 40.59 10.77
C ASP A 48 -4.33 40.81 9.25
N ASN A 49 -4.01 39.77 8.48
CA ASN A 49 -3.83 39.81 7.03
C ASN A 49 -4.40 38.56 6.35
N VAL A 50 -5.64 38.16 6.67
CA VAL A 50 -6.31 37.05 5.97
C VAL A 50 -6.56 37.47 4.53
N PRO A 51 -5.99 36.78 3.52
CA PRO A 51 -6.32 37.07 2.13
C PRO A 51 -7.83 36.91 1.93
N PRO A 52 -8.47 37.73 1.09
CA PRO A 52 -9.88 37.57 0.77
C PRO A 52 -10.14 36.12 0.40
N ALA A 53 -11.22 35.52 0.95
CA ALA A 53 -11.60 34.17 0.60
C ALA A 53 -11.57 34.02 -0.92
N HIS A 54 -10.86 33.00 -1.42
CA HIS A 54 -10.77 32.75 -2.85
C HIS A 54 -12.17 32.80 -3.46
N LEU A 55 -12.30 33.46 -4.61
CA LEU A 55 -13.58 33.53 -5.33
C LEU A 55 -14.16 32.12 -5.36
N ARG A 56 -15.32 31.93 -4.72
CA ARG A 56 -16.04 30.68 -4.84
C ARG A 56 -16.34 30.53 -6.32
N PHE A 57 -15.66 29.61 -6.99
CA PHE A 57 -15.99 29.26 -8.35
C PHE A 57 -17.44 28.79 -8.33
N PRO A 58 -18.39 29.55 -8.88
CA PRO A 58 -19.74 29.05 -8.99
C PRO A 58 -19.64 27.81 -9.86
N PHE A 59 -20.23 26.69 -9.43
CA PHE A 59 -20.36 25.49 -10.25
C PHE A 59 -21.32 25.82 -11.41
N GLN A 60 -20.84 26.58 -12.40
CA GLN A 60 -21.53 26.89 -13.64
C GLN A 60 -21.27 25.73 -14.61
N LEU A 61 -21.72 24.54 -14.22
CA LEU A 61 -21.73 23.40 -15.13
C LEU A 61 -22.86 23.63 -16.14
N THR A 62 -22.50 23.93 -17.39
CA THR A 62 -23.44 24.02 -18.53
C THR A 62 -24.04 22.66 -18.89
N GLN A 63 -23.41 21.57 -18.45
CA GLN A 63 -23.88 20.20 -18.65
C GLN A 63 -23.78 19.41 -17.34
N VAL A 64 -24.88 18.77 -16.96
CA VAL A 64 -24.95 17.87 -15.79
C VAL A 64 -24.80 16.44 -16.29
N GLY A 65 -23.86 15.68 -15.72
CA GLY A 65 -23.65 14.27 -16.06
C GLY A 65 -22.19 13.94 -16.42
N ALA A 66 -21.96 12.72 -16.89
CA ALA A 66 -20.66 12.28 -17.37
C ALA A 66 -20.26 13.06 -18.64
N LEU A 67 -19.02 13.54 -18.69
CA LEU A 67 -18.47 14.25 -19.85
C LEU A 67 -17.96 13.30 -20.94
N VAL A 68 -17.83 12.01 -20.61
CA VAL A 68 -17.43 10.93 -21.51
C VAL A 68 -18.65 10.06 -21.79
N ASP A 69 -18.85 9.70 -23.06
CA ASP A 69 -19.88 8.75 -23.44
C ASP A 69 -19.49 7.34 -23.00
N THR A 70 -20.19 6.81 -22.00
CA THR A 70 -19.99 5.46 -21.45
C THR A 70 -21.09 4.49 -21.89
N SER A 71 -21.94 4.86 -22.85
CA SER A 71 -23.09 4.05 -23.29
C SER A 71 -22.69 2.67 -23.82
N ASN A 72 -21.49 2.56 -24.37
CA ASN A 72 -20.96 1.33 -24.96
C ASN A 72 -20.08 0.51 -24.01
N PHE A 73 -19.89 0.96 -22.76
CA PHE A 73 -19.06 0.23 -21.80
C PHE A 73 -19.80 -1.02 -21.33
N THR A 74 -19.10 -2.14 -21.37
CA THR A 74 -19.63 -3.46 -21.02
C THR A 74 -18.97 -4.04 -19.77
N GLN A 75 -17.74 -3.63 -19.47
CA GLN A 75 -16.92 -4.13 -18.38
C GLN A 75 -16.62 -3.02 -17.36
N GLU A 76 -16.57 -3.35 -16.08
CA GLU A 76 -16.28 -2.40 -14.99
C GLU A 76 -14.87 -1.80 -15.12
N THR A 77 -13.94 -2.53 -15.74
CA THR A 77 -12.57 -2.05 -15.99
C THR A 77 -12.53 -0.86 -16.94
N GLU A 78 -13.48 -0.73 -17.87
CA GLU A 78 -13.53 0.40 -18.81
C GLU A 78 -13.77 1.72 -18.07
N TYR A 79 -14.60 1.70 -17.02
CA TYR A 79 -14.81 2.86 -16.15
C TYR A 79 -13.57 3.19 -15.32
N PHE A 80 -12.84 2.17 -14.84
CA PHE A 80 -11.61 2.37 -14.11
C PHE A 80 -10.53 3.04 -14.99
N ASP A 81 -10.44 2.60 -16.25
CA ASP A 81 -9.44 3.09 -17.20
C ASP A 81 -9.67 4.56 -17.61
N LEU A 82 -10.85 5.15 -17.33
CA LEU A 82 -11.08 6.60 -17.46
C LEU A 82 -10.27 7.43 -16.47
N PHE A 83 -9.94 6.86 -15.30
CA PHE A 83 -9.21 7.56 -14.24
C PHE A 83 -7.75 7.10 -14.15
N PHE A 84 -7.51 5.81 -14.45
CA PHE A 84 -6.19 5.20 -14.50
C PHE A 84 -5.84 4.84 -15.94
N ASP A 85 -5.68 5.86 -16.77
CA ASP A 85 -5.31 5.67 -18.17
C ASP A 85 -3.88 5.14 -18.31
N SER A 86 -3.55 4.69 -19.52
CA SER A 86 -2.24 4.11 -19.84
C SER A 86 -1.08 5.08 -19.61
N ASN A 87 -1.27 6.38 -19.82
CA ASN A 87 -0.22 7.37 -19.61
C ASN A 87 0.05 7.55 -18.11
N LEU A 88 -1.00 7.64 -17.29
CA LEU A 88 -0.88 7.76 -15.85
C LEU A 88 -0.19 6.52 -15.26
N LEU A 89 -0.59 5.32 -15.68
CA LEU A 89 0.05 4.08 -15.25
C LEU A 89 1.52 4.01 -15.67
N LEU A 90 1.83 4.43 -16.90
CA LEU A 90 3.21 4.52 -17.39
C LEU A 90 4.04 5.50 -16.56
N THR A 91 3.51 6.68 -16.24
CA THR A 91 4.17 7.66 -15.37
C THR A 91 4.47 7.03 -14.01
N PHE A 92 3.48 6.41 -13.36
CA PHE A 92 3.68 5.75 -12.07
C PHE A 92 4.76 4.67 -12.13
N THR A 93 4.77 3.87 -13.21
CA THR A 93 5.78 2.84 -13.43
C THR A 93 7.18 3.44 -13.58
N ILE A 94 7.35 4.45 -14.42
CA ILE A 94 8.65 5.10 -14.65
C ILE A 94 9.18 5.72 -13.36
N GLU A 95 8.35 6.50 -12.68
CA GLU A 95 8.76 7.24 -11.50
C GLU A 95 9.04 6.31 -10.31
N THR A 96 8.24 5.27 -10.13
CA THR A 96 8.49 4.23 -9.10
C THR A 96 9.80 3.50 -9.35
N ASN A 97 10.09 3.13 -10.60
CA ASN A 97 11.35 2.46 -10.96
C ASN A 97 12.56 3.39 -10.76
N ARG A 98 12.43 4.67 -11.13
CA ARG A 98 13.47 5.69 -10.92
C ARG A 98 13.76 5.89 -9.45
N SER A 99 12.72 6.07 -8.63
CA SER A 99 12.86 6.23 -7.18
C SER A 99 13.54 5.04 -6.53
N ALA A 100 13.14 3.82 -6.90
CA ALA A 100 13.81 2.61 -6.43
C ALA A 100 15.31 2.62 -6.77
N GLN A 101 15.66 2.95 -8.02
CA GLN A 101 17.05 3.04 -8.46
C GLN A 101 17.84 4.10 -7.67
N GLN A 102 17.30 5.31 -7.52
CA GLN A 102 17.93 6.39 -6.75
C GLN A 102 18.15 5.97 -5.28
N CYS A 103 17.14 5.37 -4.65
CA CYS A 103 17.21 4.89 -3.27
C CYS A 103 18.23 3.75 -3.08
N ILE A 104 18.30 2.82 -4.05
CA ILE A 104 19.28 1.72 -4.06
C ILE A 104 20.71 2.27 -4.18
N LEU A 105 20.92 3.29 -5.03
CA LEU A 105 22.24 3.87 -5.27
C LEU A 105 22.72 4.78 -4.12
N SER A 106 21.81 5.48 -3.44
CA SER A 106 22.15 6.43 -2.38
C SER A 106 22.43 5.78 -1.02
N GLN A 107 22.04 4.52 -0.81
CA GLN A 107 22.17 3.85 0.49
C GLN A 107 23.32 2.84 0.53
N THR A 108 24.02 2.77 1.67
CA THR A 108 24.89 1.62 1.97
C THR A 108 24.00 0.42 2.29
N ILE A 109 23.73 -0.41 1.29
CA ILE A 109 22.79 -1.53 1.41
C ILE A 109 23.35 -2.58 2.38
N LYS A 110 22.76 -2.69 3.58
CA LYS A 110 23.07 -3.78 4.53
C LYS A 110 22.87 -5.13 3.86
N LEU A 111 23.68 -6.13 4.23
CA LEU A 111 23.74 -7.43 3.53
C LEU A 111 22.37 -8.13 3.44
N LYS A 112 21.49 -7.92 4.43
CA LYS A 112 20.13 -8.49 4.55
C LYS A 112 19.01 -7.53 4.11
N SER A 113 19.32 -6.39 3.50
CA SER A 113 18.31 -5.40 3.15
C SER A 113 17.36 -5.95 2.07
N ARG A 114 16.05 -5.83 2.31
CA ARG A 114 14.99 -6.19 1.35
C ARG A 114 15.08 -5.41 0.05
N VAL A 115 15.76 -4.26 0.08
CA VAL A 115 16.12 -3.43 -1.08
C VAL A 115 16.77 -4.25 -2.21
N LYS A 116 17.55 -5.29 -1.87
CA LYS A 116 18.21 -6.17 -2.85
C LYS A 116 17.24 -7.03 -3.67
N TRP A 117 16.01 -7.18 -3.21
CA TRP A 117 14.97 -7.99 -3.83
C TRP A 117 14.06 -7.15 -4.73
N TRP A 118 14.38 -5.87 -4.91
CA TRP A 118 13.69 -5.02 -5.86
C TRP A 118 13.90 -5.55 -7.29
N VAL A 119 12.79 -5.67 -7.99
CA VAL A 119 12.74 -5.90 -9.43
C VAL A 119 11.90 -4.77 -10.01
N PRO A 120 12.30 -4.17 -11.15
CA PRO A 120 11.50 -3.15 -11.79
C PRO A 120 10.05 -3.59 -11.99
N THR A 121 9.11 -2.70 -11.70
CA THR A 121 7.67 -2.90 -11.93
C THR A 121 7.30 -2.54 -13.36
N ASN A 122 6.11 -2.93 -13.80
CA ASN A 122 5.49 -2.54 -15.08
C ASN A 122 4.08 -1.97 -14.85
N GLU A 123 3.41 -1.51 -15.90
CA GLU A 123 2.08 -0.89 -15.79
C GLU A 123 1.02 -1.88 -15.27
N SER A 124 1.11 -3.15 -15.69
CA SER A 124 0.19 -4.21 -15.25
C SER A 124 0.30 -4.44 -13.75
N GLU A 125 1.53 -4.50 -13.22
CA GLU A 125 1.78 -4.67 -11.80
C GLU A 125 1.38 -3.45 -10.98
N ILE A 126 1.61 -2.23 -11.48
CA ILE A 126 1.12 -0.99 -10.86
C ILE A 126 -0.41 -0.94 -10.84
N LYS A 127 -1.07 -1.37 -11.92
CA LYS A 127 -2.54 -1.46 -11.98
C LYS A 127 -3.07 -2.44 -10.94
N ILE A 128 -2.46 -3.63 -10.82
CA ILE A 128 -2.78 -4.61 -9.78
C ILE A 128 -2.58 -4.03 -8.38
N PHE A 129 -1.46 -3.34 -8.15
CA PHE A 129 -1.15 -2.71 -6.86
C PHE A 129 -2.24 -1.72 -6.43
N HIS A 130 -2.71 -0.86 -7.34
CA HIS A 130 -3.82 0.05 -7.06
C HIS A 130 -5.16 -0.68 -6.90
N ALA A 131 -5.43 -1.73 -7.69
CA ALA A 131 -6.62 -2.56 -7.51
C ALA A 131 -6.70 -3.18 -6.11
N LEU A 132 -5.55 -3.57 -5.53
CA LEU A 132 -5.49 -4.06 -4.14
C LEU A 132 -5.87 -2.97 -3.13
N TYR A 133 -5.49 -1.70 -3.35
CA TYR A 133 -5.94 -0.59 -2.48
C TYR A 133 -7.44 -0.34 -2.59
N ILE A 134 -8.02 -0.41 -3.79
CA ILE A 134 -9.47 -0.31 -3.98
C ILE A 134 -10.17 -1.44 -3.22
N LEU A 135 -9.64 -2.67 -3.30
CA LEU A 135 -10.19 -3.81 -2.57
C LEU A 135 -10.05 -3.67 -1.05
N GLN A 136 -8.98 -3.08 -0.53
CA GLN A 136 -8.85 -2.68 0.89
C GLN A 136 -9.85 -1.56 1.27
N GLY A 137 -10.27 -0.77 0.28
CA GLY A 137 -11.37 0.19 0.37
C GLY A 137 -12.71 -0.50 0.70
N ILE A 138 -12.94 -1.68 0.13
CA ILE A 138 -14.18 -2.45 0.25
C ILE A 138 -14.13 -3.40 1.45
N VAL A 139 -13.08 -4.23 1.52
CA VAL A 139 -12.86 -5.19 2.60
C VAL A 139 -12.03 -4.53 3.68
N LYS A 140 -12.61 -4.31 4.85
CA LYS A 140 -11.90 -3.70 5.98
C LYS A 140 -11.25 -4.75 6.88
N LYS A 141 -9.98 -4.54 7.21
CA LYS A 141 -9.22 -5.32 8.20
C LYS A 141 -8.53 -4.34 9.16
N PRO A 142 -8.26 -4.75 10.41
CA PRO A 142 -7.67 -3.84 11.40
C PRO A 142 -6.21 -3.48 11.10
N ALA A 143 -5.53 -4.26 10.24
CA ALA A 143 -4.17 -3.99 9.79
C ALA A 143 -3.93 -4.54 8.38
N VAL A 144 -2.97 -3.96 7.64
CA VAL A 144 -2.72 -4.25 6.22
C VAL A 144 -2.15 -5.65 6.01
N GLU A 145 -1.30 -6.13 6.92
CA GLU A 145 -0.71 -7.46 6.88
C GLU A 145 -1.76 -8.58 7.00
N ILE A 146 -2.91 -8.30 7.64
CA ILE A 146 -3.97 -9.28 7.87
C ILE A 146 -4.59 -9.73 6.54
N PHE A 147 -4.61 -8.88 5.52
CA PHE A 147 -5.09 -9.24 4.18
C PHE A 147 -4.31 -10.40 3.56
N TRP A 148 -3.03 -10.57 3.94
CA TRP A 148 -2.17 -11.63 3.42
C TRP A 148 -2.07 -12.86 4.34
N LEU A 149 -2.75 -12.93 5.48
CA LEU A 149 -2.66 -14.09 6.38
C LEU A 149 -3.35 -15.36 5.82
N ARG A 150 -2.82 -16.54 6.20
CA ARG A 150 -3.37 -17.87 5.82
C ARG A 150 -4.40 -18.41 6.81
N LYS A 151 -4.49 -17.84 8.01
CA LYS A 151 -5.39 -18.32 9.07
C LYS A 151 -6.84 -18.20 8.58
N GLU A 152 -7.58 -19.30 8.57
CA GLU A 152 -8.90 -19.36 7.94
C GLU A 152 -9.88 -18.33 8.50
N CYS A 153 -9.80 -18.02 9.81
CA CYS A 153 -10.63 -17.01 10.46
C CYS A 153 -10.44 -15.56 9.96
N VAL A 154 -9.30 -15.26 9.31
CA VAL A 154 -8.97 -13.90 8.84
C VAL A 154 -8.55 -13.86 7.37
N LYS A 155 -8.56 -15.01 6.69
CA LYS A 155 -8.20 -15.18 5.29
C LYS A 155 -8.99 -14.22 4.42
N THR A 156 -8.30 -13.57 3.50
CA THR A 156 -8.92 -12.68 2.52
C THR A 156 -8.65 -13.24 1.14
N ALA A 157 -9.70 -13.44 0.35
CA ALA A 157 -9.57 -13.92 -1.01
C ALA A 157 -8.72 -12.96 -1.85
N PHE A 158 -8.11 -13.49 -2.92
CA PHE A 158 -7.38 -12.75 -3.95
C PHE A 158 -6.01 -12.15 -3.55
N PHE A 159 -5.87 -11.49 -2.40
CA PHE A 159 -4.66 -10.72 -2.04
C PHE A 159 -3.35 -11.50 -2.25
N ARG A 160 -3.20 -12.62 -1.55
CA ARG A 160 -1.98 -13.45 -1.62
C ARG A 160 -1.78 -14.13 -2.98
N ASN A 161 -2.87 -14.39 -3.70
CA ASN A 161 -2.82 -15.07 -4.99
C ASN A 161 -2.39 -14.13 -6.11
N ILE A 162 -2.67 -12.84 -5.96
CA ILE A 162 -2.41 -11.82 -6.98
C ILE A 162 -1.05 -11.16 -6.78
N MET A 163 -0.69 -10.80 -5.54
CA MET A 163 0.59 -10.18 -5.23
C MET A 163 1.07 -10.65 -3.86
N THR A 164 2.35 -10.96 -3.70
CA THR A 164 2.86 -11.33 -2.37
C THR A 164 2.91 -10.10 -1.45
N TYR A 165 2.78 -10.30 -0.13
CA TYR A 165 2.87 -9.20 0.83
C TYR A 165 4.21 -8.45 0.71
N HIS A 166 5.30 -9.20 0.53
CA HIS A 166 6.63 -8.61 0.33
C HIS A 166 6.67 -7.73 -0.93
N ARG A 167 6.12 -8.19 -2.05
CA ARG A 167 6.07 -7.40 -3.28
C ARG A 167 5.21 -6.14 -3.12
N PHE A 168 4.06 -6.27 -2.46
CA PHE A 168 3.22 -5.12 -2.14
C PHE A 168 3.96 -4.08 -1.29
N GLN A 169 4.66 -4.51 -0.23
CA GLN A 169 5.41 -3.60 0.64
C GLN A 169 6.56 -2.91 -0.09
N ILE A 170 7.35 -3.63 -0.89
CA ILE A 170 8.49 -3.03 -1.59
C ILE A 170 8.03 -2.08 -2.70
N THR A 171 6.94 -2.40 -3.40
CA THR A 171 6.32 -1.48 -4.38
C THR A 171 5.76 -0.24 -3.68
N LYS A 172 5.08 -0.41 -2.53
CA LYS A 172 4.62 0.72 -1.71
C LYS A 172 5.77 1.64 -1.29
N LYS A 173 6.90 1.06 -0.87
CA LYS A 173 8.09 1.81 -0.42
C LYS A 173 8.66 2.72 -1.52
N TYR A 174 8.67 2.26 -2.77
CA TYR A 174 9.24 3.00 -3.89
C TYR A 174 8.22 3.74 -4.73
N LEU A 175 6.93 3.63 -4.42
CA LEU A 175 5.85 4.27 -5.16
C LEU A 175 6.11 5.77 -5.28
N HIS A 176 6.27 6.27 -6.50
CA HIS A 176 6.50 7.67 -6.80
C HIS A 176 5.68 8.08 -8.03
N PHE A 177 5.37 9.37 -8.09
CA PHE A 177 4.49 9.95 -9.13
C PHE A 177 5.15 11.08 -9.92
N VAL A 178 6.32 11.54 -9.48
CA VAL A 178 7.09 12.61 -10.08
C VAL A 178 8.57 12.34 -9.84
N ASN A 179 9.41 12.94 -10.69
CA ASN A 179 10.85 12.89 -10.53
C ASN A 179 11.26 13.67 -9.29
N ASN A 180 12.01 13.04 -8.39
CA ASN A 180 12.52 13.72 -7.19
C ASN A 180 13.48 14.87 -7.53
N GLU A 181 14.20 14.78 -8.64
CA GLU A 181 15.14 15.82 -9.08
C GLU A 181 14.42 17.09 -9.59
N ASP A 182 13.12 17.00 -9.92
CA ASP A 182 12.33 18.14 -10.39
C ASP A 182 11.68 18.93 -9.23
N ILE A 183 11.62 18.34 -8.02
CA ILE A 183 11.03 18.97 -6.83
C ILE A 183 11.97 20.03 -6.23
N ASP A 184 13.29 19.84 -6.36
CA ASP A 184 14.31 20.77 -5.85
C ASP A 184 14.39 22.11 -6.63
N LEU A 185 13.51 22.32 -7.62
CA LEU A 185 13.43 23.51 -8.47
C LEU A 185 12.19 24.39 -8.20
N LEU A 186 11.39 24.08 -7.18
CA LEU A 186 10.22 24.87 -6.73
C LEU A 186 10.45 25.51 -5.36
#